data_AF-A0A0B7GY62-F1
#
_entry.id   AF-A0A0B7GY62-F1
#
_cell.length_a   1.000
_cell.length_b   1.000
_cell.length_c   1.000
_cell.angle_alpha   90.00
_cell.angle_beta   90.00
_cell.angle_gamma   90.00
#
_symmetry.space_group_name_H-M   'P 1'
#
loop_
_entity.id
_entity.type
_entity.pdbx_description
1 polymer ?
#
loop_
_entity_poly.entity_id
_entity_poly.type
_entity_poly.pdbx_seq_one_letter_code
_entity_poly.pdbx_strand_id
1 'polypeptide(L)' 'MILYEYYLVFPDGERQEIPYPVQVYSLVDMNGRALNIPLPTNKMLAYQVSGKRTFEECGIVQTFYLLEQFDANELMEFT' A
#
# COMPACT_ATOMS: atom_id res chain seq x y z
N MET A 1 -0.91 -23.06 14.02
CA MET A 1 -1.61 -21.87 13.51
C MET A 1 -0.65 -21.17 12.60
N ILE A 2 -1.10 -20.77 11.41
CA ILE A 2 -0.30 -19.96 10.50
C ILE A 2 -0.53 -18.49 10.85
N LEU A 3 0.56 -17.74 11.02
CA LEU A 3 0.50 -16.31 11.32
C LEU A 3 0.61 -15.54 10.00
N TYR A 4 -0.18 -14.48 9.83
CA TYR A 4 -0.12 -13.63 8.65
C TYR A 4 0.35 -12.25 9.07
N GLU A 5 1.40 -11.77 8.43
CA GLU A 5 1.96 -10.45 8.65
C GLU A 5 1.94 -9.69 7.33
N TYR A 6 1.62 -8.41 7.39
CA TYR A 6 1.48 -7.55 6.22
C TYR A 6 2.31 -6.29 6.44
N TYR A 7 3.14 -5.97 5.47
CA TYR A 7 4.05 -4.83 5.52
C TYR A 7 3.88 -3.96 4.28
N LEU A 8 3.72 -2.67 4.47
CA LEU A 8 3.84 -1.66 3.42
C LEU A 8 5.30 -1.25 3.31
N VAL A 9 5.84 -1.16 2.11
CA VAL A 9 7.19 -0.70 1.81
C VAL A 9 7.07 0.60 1.04
N PHE A 10 7.40 1.70 1.69
CA PHE A 10 7.37 3.05 1.11
C PHE A 10 8.55 3.26 0.17
N PRO A 11 8.45 4.22 -0.78
CA PRO A 11 9.55 4.54 -1.69
C PRO A 11 10.82 5.05 -0.98
N ASP A 12 10.70 5.56 0.25
CA ASP A 12 11.84 5.97 1.09
C ASP A 12 12.62 4.76 1.66
N GLY A 13 12.09 3.55 1.51
CA GLY A 13 12.63 2.32 2.08
C GLY A 13 12.11 2.01 3.49
N GLU A 14 11.28 2.90 4.05
CA GLU A 14 10.56 2.63 5.28
C GLU A 14 9.55 1.50 5.10
N ARG A 15 9.36 0.71 6.16
CA ARG A 15 8.37 -0.37 6.19
C ARG A 15 7.42 -0.19 7.35
N GLN A 16 6.13 -0.32 7.09
CA GLN A 16 5.09 -0.22 8.11
C GLN A 16 4.25 -1.48 8.14
N GLU A 17 4.12 -2.06 9.33
CA GLU A 17 3.22 -3.18 9.55
C GLU A 17 1.76 -2.72 9.51
N ILE A 18 0.91 -3.53 8.89
CA ILE A 18 -0.52 -3.31 8.84
C ILE A 18 -1.27 -4.57 9.29
N PRO A 19 -2.42 -4.43 9.95
CA PRO A 19 -3.18 -5.57 10.45
C PRO A 19 -4.05 -6.24 9.39
N TYR A 20 -4.11 -5.70 8.16
CA TYR A 20 -4.96 -6.18 7.08
C TYR A 20 -4.21 -6.29 5.75
N PRO A 21 -4.59 -7.24 4.88
CA PRO A 21 -4.03 -7.31 3.53
C PRO A 21 -4.52 -6.14 2.68
N VAL A 22 -3.68 -5.68 1.77
CA VAL A 22 -4.00 -4.64 0.79
C VAL A 22 -4.05 -5.25 -0.61
N GLN A 23 -4.82 -4.63 -1.50
CA GLN A 23 -4.95 -5.05 -2.88
C GLN A 23 -3.88 -4.38 -3.76
N VAL A 24 -3.25 -5.16 -4.63
CA VAL A 24 -2.32 -4.63 -5.66
C VAL A 24 -3.11 -3.79 -6.66
N TYR A 25 -2.50 -2.72 -7.18
CA TYR A 25 -3.10 -1.69 -8.01
C TYR A 25 -4.16 -0.83 -7.32
N SER A 26 -4.36 -1.00 -6.00
CA SER A 26 -5.21 -0.10 -5.23
C SER A 26 -4.43 1.13 -4.77
N LEU A 27 -5.09 2.28 -4.75
CA LEU A 27 -4.57 3.49 -4.13
C LEU A 27 -4.83 3.42 -2.63
N VAL A 28 -3.80 3.68 -1.83
CA VAL A 28 -3.87 3.73 -0.37
C VAL A 28 -3.20 4.98 0.17
N ASP A 29 -3.64 5.43 1.33
CA ASP A 29 -2.97 6.45 2.12
C ASP A 29 -1.73 5.89 2.85
N MET A 30 -0.92 6.73 3.49
CA MET A 30 0.19 6.34 4.37
C MET A 30 -0.20 5.27 5.43
N ASN A 31 -1.47 5.19 5.82
CA ASN A 31 -1.97 4.19 6.76
C ASN A 31 -2.37 2.85 6.09
N GLY A 32 -2.18 2.69 4.77
CA GLY A 32 -2.68 1.53 4.02
C GLY A 32 -4.19 1.53 3.81
N ARG A 33 -4.87 2.64 4.10
CA ARG A 33 -6.32 2.77 3.88
C ARG A 33 -6.59 3.06 2.42
N ALA A 34 -7.44 2.25 1.79
CA ALA A 34 -7.85 2.47 0.41
C ALA A 34 -8.46 3.87 0.23
N LEU A 35 -7.99 4.58 -0.78
CA LEU A 35 -8.55 5.85 -1.19
C LEU A 35 -9.61 5.61 -2.25
N ASN A 36 -10.81 6.12 -2.00
CA ASN A 36 -11.88 6.08 -2.99
C ASN A 36 -11.69 7.21 -4.00
N ILE A 37 -11.82 6.86 -5.28
CA ILE A 37 -11.92 7.80 -6.39
C ILE A 37 -13.39 8.18 -6.65
N PRO A 38 -13.70 9.44 -7.01
CA PRO A 38 -12.76 10.55 -7.17
C PRO A 38 -12.24 11.05 -5.82
N LEU A 39 -10.94 11.37 -5.78
CA LEU A 39 -10.29 11.83 -4.57
C LEU A 39 -10.86 13.20 -4.16
N PRO A 40 -11.17 13.43 -2.86
CA PRO A 40 -11.73 14.70 -2.43
C PRO A 40 -10.72 15.86 -2.54
N THR A 41 -9.42 15.58 -2.57
CA THR A 41 -8.37 16.57 -2.81
C THR A 41 -7.12 15.93 -3.39
N ASN A 42 -6.45 16.64 -4.30
CA ASN A 42 -5.15 16.29 -4.87
C ASN A 42 -3.96 16.65 -3.95
N LYS A 43 -4.22 17.18 -2.75
CA LYS A 43 -3.21 17.48 -1.72
C LYS A 43 -2.95 16.30 -0.76
N MET A 44 -3.58 15.16 -0.98
CA MET A 44 -3.43 13.97 -0.13
C MET A 44 -2.22 13.14 -0.57
N LEU A 45 -1.50 12.55 0.40
CA LEU A 45 -0.47 11.57 0.11
C LEU A 45 -1.14 10.26 -0.32
N ALA A 46 -1.07 9.99 -1.61
CA ALA A 46 -1.59 8.77 -2.20
C ALA A 46 -0.44 7.88 -2.65
N TYR A 47 -0.53 6.61 -2.31
CA TYR A 47 0.41 5.58 -2.68
C TYR A 47 -0.32 4.49 -3.46
N GLN A 48 0.17 4.11 -4.62
CA GLN A 48 -0.33 2.95 -5.33
C GLN A 48 0.47 1.71 -4.93
N VAL A 49 -0.23 0.61 -4.72
CA VAL A 49 0.40 -0.68 -4.45
C VAL A 49 0.84 -1.30 -5.78
N SER A 50 2.07 -1.05 -6.19
CA SER A 50 2.57 -1.51 -7.48
C SER A 50 2.89 -3.00 -7.51
N GLY A 51 3.14 -3.59 -6.35
CA GLY A 51 3.38 -5.02 -6.26
C GLY A 51 3.23 -5.57 -4.86
N LYS A 52 3.25 -6.91 -4.77
CA LYS A 52 3.37 -7.62 -3.50
C LYS A 52 4.36 -8.76 -3.61
N ARG A 53 5.03 -9.05 -2.50
CA ARG A 53 5.95 -10.17 -2.31
C ARG A 53 5.52 -10.92 -1.07
N THR A 54 5.17 -12.19 -1.22
CA THR A 54 4.81 -13.04 -0.09
C THR A 54 5.97 -13.99 0.19
N PHE A 55 6.33 -14.11 1.47
CA PHE A 55 7.33 -15.02 2.00
C PHE A 55 6.64 -15.92 3.01
N GLU A 56 6.90 -17.22 2.90
CA GLU A 56 6.36 -18.22 3.80
C GLU A 56 7.54 -18.89 4.50
N GLU A 57 7.66 -18.69 5.81
CA GLU A 57 8.74 -19.26 6.61
C GLU A 57 8.20 -19.83 7.92
N CYS A 58 8.50 -21.11 8.20
CA CYS A 58 8.16 -21.81 9.46
C CYS A 58 6.72 -21.58 9.98
N GLY A 59 5.73 -21.47 9.09
CA GLY A 59 4.33 -21.25 9.47
C GLY A 59 3.93 -19.78 9.63
N ILE A 60 4.78 -18.84 9.23
CA ILE A 60 4.51 -17.41 9.16
C ILE A 60 4.49 -16.99 7.69
N VAL A 61 3.46 -16.26 7.29
CA VAL A 61 3.26 -15.74 5.95
C VAL A 61 3.40 -14.22 5.99
N GLN A 62 4.56 -13.71 5.60
CA GLN A 62 4.85 -12.29 5.53
C GLN A 62 4.58 -11.77 4.12
N THR A 63 3.72 -10.76 3.98
CA THR A 63 3.45 -10.13 2.68
C THR A 63 3.93 -8.69 2.69
N PHE A 64 4.87 -8.37 1.81
CA PHE A 64 5.41 -7.04 1.60
C PHE A 64 4.74 -6.42 0.38
N TYR A 65 4.09 -5.28 0.56
CA TYR A 65 3.44 -4.50 -0.47
C TYR A 65 4.36 -3.34 -0.85
N LEU A 66 4.81 -3.31 -2.10
CA LEU A 66 5.62 -2.21 -2.60
C LEU A 66 4.69 -1.04 -2.96
N LEU A 67 4.96 0.11 -2.38
CA LEU A 67 4.22 1.34 -2.60
C LEU A 67 5.01 2.27 -3.52
N GLU A 68 4.31 2.85 -4.50
CA GLU A 68 4.79 3.96 -5.32
C GLU A 68 3.97 5.21 -4.98
N GLN A 69 4.63 6.33 -4.73
CA GLN A 69 3.95 7.60 -4.42
C GLN A 69 3.44 8.23 -5.71
N PHE A 70 2.15 8.61 -5.72
CA PHE A 70 1.57 9.40 -6.79
C PHE A 70 1.70 10.89 -6.47
N ASP A 71 2.10 11.69 -7.46
CA ASP A 71 2.13 13.14 -7.34
C ASP A 71 0.74 13.76 -7.60
N ALA A 72 0.53 14.97 -7.08
CA ALA A 72 -0.72 15.73 -7.24
C ALA A 72 -1.14 15.91 -8.72
N ASN A 73 -0.18 15.87 -9.65
CA ASN A 73 -0.42 15.94 -11.08
C ASN A 73 -1.02 14.63 -11.63
N GLU A 74 -0.51 13.48 -11.19
CA GLU A 74 -1.03 12.17 -11.59
C GLU A 74 -2.39 11.88 -10.96
N LEU A 75 -2.62 12.35 -9.72
CA LEU A 75 -3.93 12.27 -9.07
C LEU A 75 -5.01 13.11 -9.78
N MET A 76 -4.62 14.10 -10.59
CA MET A 76 -5.54 14.93 -11.36
C MET A 76 -6.18 14.16 -12.52
N GLU A 77 -5.59 13.05 -12.97
CA GLU A 77 -6.22 12.14 -13.94
C GLU A 77 -7.35 11.30 -13.31
N PHE A 78 -7.41 11.22 -11.98
CA PHE A 78 -8.39 10.44 -11.22
C PHE A 78 -9.42 11.31 -10.46
N THR A 79 -9.44 12.63 -10.69
CA THR A 79 -10.38 13.58 -10.06
C THR A 79 -11.48 14.08 -10.99
#